data_AF-A0A4D7C3F6-F1
#
_entry.id   AF-A0A4D7C3F6-F1
#
_cell.length_a   1.000
_cell.length_b   1.000
_cell.length_c   1.000
_cell.angle_alpha   90.00
_cell.angle_beta   90.00
_cell.angle_gamma   90.00
#
_symmetry.space_group_name_H-M   'P 1'
#
loop_
_entity.id
_entity.type
_entity.pdbx_description
1 polymer ?
#
loop_
_entity_poly.entity_id
_entity_poly.type
_entity_poly.pdbx_seq_one_letter_code
_entity_poly.pdbx_strand_id
1 'polypeptide(L)'
;MIMRLLGAFYCYEGLCMADIDLTNLTPTQGFRIIGDGVGDRAGISVSNAGDVNGDGIDDLIVGADRNGAGGSYAGAAYVVYGRSGGLGNLDLTNLASADGFRIIGDAARDYAGRSVSSAGDVNGDGIDDLIVGASYNDAGGSSAGAAYVIYGRSGGLSNLDLTNLTTADGFRIIGDAVSDVAGTSVSAAGDVNGDGIDDLIVGAFLNDAGGSSAGAAYVVYGRNGGRSDLDLTNLTVADGFRIIGDAARDFAGTSVSSAGDVNGDGLDDLIVGATGNDAGGSEAGAAYVIYGRSGGRSDLDLTTLTAADGFRIIGDNSYDLVGESVSNAGDVNGDGIDDLIVGARNNDAGGTYAGAAYVIYGRNGGRSALDLTTLTAADGFRILGDAANDLRALASPMPGTSMATASPTCSWVRVTTTSAAVMPGQPMWCTGATAGAATLT
;
A
#
# COMPACT_ATOMS: atom_id res chain seq x y z
N MET A 1 -2.51 33.97 -24.61
CA MET A 1 -3.70 33.09 -24.78
C MET A 1 -4.34 33.00 -23.41
N ILE A 2 -5.55 33.53 -23.25
CA ILE A 2 -6.16 33.85 -21.94
C ILE A 2 -7.05 32.68 -21.50
N MET A 3 -6.71 32.06 -20.38
CA MET A 3 -7.53 31.05 -19.70
C MET A 3 -8.49 31.78 -18.74
N ARG A 4 -9.80 31.74 -19.02
CA ARG A 4 -10.84 32.20 -18.10
C ARG A 4 -11.28 31.00 -17.24
N LEU A 5 -11.23 31.18 -15.92
CA LEU A 5 -11.79 30.24 -14.96
C LEU A 5 -13.31 30.43 -14.88
N LEU A 6 -14.07 29.41 -15.29
CA LEU A 6 -15.50 29.23 -15.01
C LEU A 6 -15.70 27.71 -14.83
N GLY A 7 -15.85 27.25 -13.58
CA GLY A 7 -16.20 25.87 -13.21
C GLY A 7 -15.14 24.83 -13.59
N ALA A 8 -14.27 24.47 -12.64
CA ALA A 8 -13.09 23.66 -12.90
C ALA A 8 -13.41 22.19 -13.21
N PHE A 9 -13.29 21.84 -14.50
CA PHE A 9 -12.88 20.50 -14.93
C PHE A 9 -11.35 20.46 -15.03
N TYR A 10 -10.71 19.36 -14.62
CA TYR A 10 -9.31 19.10 -15.00
C TYR A 10 -9.29 18.56 -16.43
N CYS A 11 -8.78 19.37 -17.35
CA CYS A 11 -8.68 19.03 -18.77
C CYS A 11 -7.20 18.87 -19.13
N TYR A 12 -6.78 17.66 -19.52
CA TYR A 12 -5.49 17.41 -20.19
C TYR A 12 -5.80 17.07 -21.66
N GLU A 13 -5.12 17.74 -22.61
CA GLU A 13 -5.38 17.61 -24.06
C GLU A 13 -6.85 17.73 -24.51
N GLY A 14 -7.66 18.52 -23.80
CA GLY A 14 -9.08 18.71 -24.14
C GLY A 14 -10.01 17.57 -23.69
N LEU A 15 -9.50 16.60 -22.93
CA LEU A 15 -10.30 15.60 -22.24
C LEU A 15 -10.45 16.01 -20.78
N CYS A 16 -11.64 16.49 -20.45
CA CYS A 16 -12.05 16.70 -19.08
C CYS A 16 -12.60 15.36 -18.57
N MET A 17 -11.85 14.64 -17.75
CA MET A 17 -12.36 13.41 -17.15
C MET A 17 -13.36 13.77 -16.05
N ALA A 18 -14.60 13.32 -16.22
CA ALA A 18 -15.58 13.33 -15.15
C ALA A 18 -15.21 12.28 -14.10
N ASP A 19 -15.76 12.42 -12.89
CA ASP A 19 -15.66 11.41 -11.84
C ASP A 19 -16.01 10.01 -12.38
N ILE A 20 -15.25 9.00 -11.96
CA ILE A 20 -15.53 7.61 -12.33
C ILE A 20 -16.67 7.10 -11.44
N ASP A 21 -17.87 6.99 -12.00
CA ASP A 21 -19.02 6.35 -11.34
C ASP A 21 -18.84 4.82 -11.29
N LEU A 22 -18.41 4.32 -10.13
CA LEU A 22 -18.21 2.88 -9.89
C LEU A 22 -19.51 2.06 -10.00
N THR A 23 -20.69 2.69 -9.97
CA THR A 23 -21.97 1.99 -10.16
C THR A 23 -22.24 1.67 -11.64
N ASN A 24 -21.69 2.48 -12.55
CA ASN A 24 -21.93 2.39 -13.99
C ASN A 24 -20.63 2.50 -14.80
N LEU A 25 -19.65 1.65 -14.49
CA LEU A 25 -18.39 1.59 -15.25
C LEU A 25 -18.66 1.18 -16.71
N THR A 26 -18.18 2.01 -17.64
CA THR A 26 -18.05 1.61 -19.04
C THR A 26 -16.79 0.75 -19.22
N PRO A 27 -16.73 -0.12 -20.24
CA PRO A 27 -15.54 -0.95 -20.50
C PRO A 27 -14.24 -0.16 -20.70
N THR A 28 -14.34 1.12 -21.09
CA THR A 28 -13.19 2.02 -21.22
C THR A 28 -12.74 2.67 -19.90
N GLN A 29 -13.60 2.62 -18.86
CA GLN A 29 -13.28 3.16 -17.53
C GLN A 29 -12.78 2.06 -16.59
N GLY A 30 -13.23 0.82 -16.77
CA GLY A 30 -12.79 -0.32 -15.96
C GLY A 30 -13.85 -1.42 -15.89
N PHE A 31 -13.67 -2.31 -14.92
CA PHE A 31 -14.55 -3.45 -14.66
C PHE A 31 -14.71 -3.67 -13.16
N ARG A 32 -15.70 -4.50 -12.79
CA ARG A 32 -15.99 -4.86 -11.40
C ARG A 32 -15.63 -6.32 -11.16
N ILE A 33 -14.95 -6.58 -10.05
CA ILE A 33 -14.79 -7.93 -9.50
C ILE A 33 -15.83 -8.08 -8.39
N ILE A 34 -16.67 -9.12 -8.50
CA ILE A 34 -17.76 -9.41 -7.59
C ILE A 34 -17.32 -10.55 -6.67
N GLY A 35 -17.44 -10.35 -5.36
CA GLY A 35 -17.04 -11.32 -4.35
C GLY A 35 -17.83 -12.63 -4.38
N ASP A 36 -17.15 -13.72 -4.01
CA ASP A 36 -17.67 -15.10 -4.04
C ASP A 36 -18.86 -15.34 -3.09
N GLY A 37 -18.77 -14.81 -1.86
CA GLY A 37 -19.77 -15.05 -0.82
C GLY A 37 -20.15 -13.82 -0.01
N VAL A 38 -21.38 -13.82 0.52
CA VAL A 38 -21.87 -12.77 1.41
C VAL A 38 -21.04 -12.75 2.68
N GLY A 39 -20.40 -11.62 2.96
CA GLY A 39 -19.64 -11.42 4.20
C GLY A 39 -18.18 -11.89 4.14
N ASP A 40 -17.74 -12.46 3.02
CA ASP A 40 -16.36 -12.91 2.80
C ASP A 40 -15.36 -11.76 2.70
N ARG A 41 -15.86 -10.55 2.45
CA ARG A 41 -15.08 -9.30 2.32
C ARG A 41 -14.04 -9.35 1.19
N ALA A 42 -14.41 -9.92 0.05
CA ALA A 42 -13.60 -9.77 -1.16
C ALA A 42 -13.32 -8.28 -1.44
N GLY A 43 -12.06 -7.94 -1.68
CA GLY A 43 -11.60 -6.56 -1.84
C GLY A 43 -11.23 -5.86 -0.52
N ILE A 44 -11.13 -6.60 0.59
CA ILE A 44 -10.58 -6.05 1.85
C ILE A 44 -9.12 -5.59 1.68
N SER A 45 -8.40 -6.26 0.79
CA SER A 45 -7.07 -5.91 0.32
C SER A 45 -6.98 -6.29 -1.15
N VAL A 46 -6.37 -5.44 -1.97
CA VAL A 46 -6.12 -5.65 -3.39
C VAL A 46 -4.71 -5.18 -3.72
N SER A 47 -4.06 -5.82 -4.67
CA SER A 47 -2.78 -5.36 -5.19
C SER A 47 -2.59 -5.78 -6.65
N ASN A 48 -1.64 -5.15 -7.31
CA ASN A 48 -0.99 -5.76 -8.47
C ASN A 48 -0.41 -7.11 -8.03
N ALA A 49 -0.58 -8.14 -8.84
CA ALA A 49 0.06 -9.44 -8.60
C ALA A 49 1.38 -9.58 -9.36
N GLY A 50 1.64 -8.73 -10.36
CA GLY A 50 2.69 -8.99 -11.35
C GLY A 50 2.23 -10.04 -12.36
N ASP A 51 3.10 -10.45 -13.27
CA ASP A 51 2.82 -11.50 -14.26
C ASP A 51 3.02 -12.90 -13.65
N VAL A 52 2.04 -13.37 -12.87
CA VAL A 52 2.18 -14.63 -12.12
C VAL A 52 1.93 -15.87 -12.98
N ASN A 53 1.46 -15.66 -14.21
CA ASN A 53 1.21 -16.72 -15.18
C ASN A 53 2.23 -16.75 -16.34
N GLY A 54 3.14 -15.79 -16.40
CA GLY A 54 4.22 -15.69 -17.39
C GLY A 54 3.75 -15.39 -18.81
N ASP A 55 2.62 -14.70 -18.99
CA ASP A 55 2.08 -14.33 -20.31
C ASP A 55 2.47 -12.92 -20.78
N GLY A 56 3.21 -12.19 -19.95
CA GLY A 56 3.70 -10.83 -20.18
C GLY A 56 2.70 -9.74 -19.82
N ILE A 57 1.63 -10.06 -19.09
CA ILE A 57 0.61 -9.11 -18.65
C ILE A 57 0.39 -9.24 -17.15
N ASP A 58 0.55 -8.13 -16.42
CA ASP A 58 0.32 -8.09 -14.99
C ASP A 58 -1.10 -8.52 -14.60
N ASP A 59 -1.16 -9.32 -13.54
CA ASP A 59 -2.34 -9.91 -12.94
C ASP A 59 -2.80 -9.11 -11.70
N LEU A 60 -3.92 -9.49 -11.11
CA LEU A 60 -4.47 -8.86 -9.89
C LEU A 60 -4.65 -9.90 -8.78
N ILE A 61 -4.38 -9.52 -7.54
CA ILE A 61 -4.74 -10.32 -6.36
C ILE A 61 -5.77 -9.60 -5.49
N VAL A 62 -6.79 -10.35 -5.06
CA VAL A 62 -7.92 -9.86 -4.27
C VAL A 62 -8.10 -10.73 -3.02
N GLY A 63 -7.92 -10.13 -1.84
CA GLY A 63 -8.13 -10.79 -0.56
C GLY A 63 -9.60 -10.86 -0.15
N ALA A 64 -9.97 -11.95 0.55
CA ALA A 64 -11.28 -12.22 1.13
C ALA A 64 -11.12 -12.87 2.51
N ASP A 65 -10.71 -12.07 3.50
CA ASP A 65 -10.27 -12.49 4.84
C ASP A 65 -11.30 -13.30 5.65
N ARG A 66 -12.56 -13.32 5.24
CA ARG A 66 -13.64 -14.04 5.94
C ARG A 66 -14.23 -15.21 5.17
N ASN A 67 -13.69 -15.53 3.99
CA ASN A 67 -14.15 -16.68 3.23
C ASN A 67 -14.06 -17.98 4.05
N GLY A 68 -15.07 -18.84 3.87
CA GLY A 68 -15.29 -20.05 4.67
C GLY A 68 -14.76 -21.35 4.07
N ALA A 69 -14.14 -21.33 2.88
CA ALA A 69 -13.84 -22.54 2.11
C ALA A 69 -12.87 -23.49 2.83
N GLY A 70 -11.85 -22.96 3.52
CA GLY A 70 -10.90 -23.71 4.36
C GLY A 70 -11.36 -23.91 5.81
N GLY A 71 -12.58 -23.48 6.16
CA GLY A 71 -13.08 -23.41 7.52
C GLY A 71 -13.63 -22.02 7.86
N SER A 72 -14.36 -21.89 8.97
CA SER A 72 -14.98 -20.61 9.36
C SER A 72 -13.92 -19.51 9.50
N TYR A 73 -14.01 -18.47 8.67
CA TYR A 73 -13.04 -17.36 8.64
C TYR A 73 -11.59 -17.83 8.40
N ALA A 74 -11.39 -18.92 7.68
CA ALA A 74 -10.05 -19.31 7.23
C ALA A 74 -9.49 -18.27 6.26
N GLY A 75 -10.37 -17.61 5.51
CA GLY A 75 -10.01 -16.61 4.51
C GLY A 75 -9.67 -17.24 3.16
N ALA A 76 -9.51 -16.38 2.16
CA ALA A 76 -9.10 -16.75 0.81
C ALA A 76 -8.44 -15.55 0.11
N ALA A 77 -7.71 -15.83 -0.96
CA ALA A 77 -7.32 -14.84 -1.95
C ALA A 77 -7.67 -15.36 -3.36
N TYR A 78 -7.88 -14.44 -4.29
CA TYR A 78 -8.19 -14.74 -5.68
C TYR A 78 -7.20 -14.01 -6.56
N VAL A 79 -6.58 -14.75 -7.47
CA VAL A 79 -5.74 -14.18 -8.50
C VAL A 79 -6.55 -14.13 -9.77
N VAL A 80 -6.56 -12.98 -10.43
CA VAL A 80 -7.30 -12.71 -11.66
C VAL A 80 -6.30 -12.33 -12.73
N TYR A 81 -6.28 -13.10 -13.82
CA TYR A 81 -5.31 -12.92 -14.87
C TYR A 81 -5.58 -11.69 -15.72
N GLY A 82 -4.53 -10.92 -15.96
CA GLY A 82 -4.49 -9.81 -16.89
C GLY A 82 -4.79 -10.27 -18.31
N ARG A 83 -5.30 -9.37 -19.15
CA ARG A 83 -5.58 -9.66 -20.56
C ARG A 83 -5.34 -8.47 -21.46
N SER A 84 -4.77 -8.75 -22.63
CA SER A 84 -4.68 -7.75 -23.70
C SER A 84 -6.11 -7.32 -24.11
N GLY A 85 -6.38 -6.02 -24.03
CA GLY A 85 -7.71 -5.46 -24.28
C GLY A 85 -8.61 -5.32 -23.04
N GLY A 86 -8.11 -5.67 -21.86
CA GLY A 86 -8.80 -5.49 -20.57
C GLY A 86 -9.77 -6.63 -20.23
N LEU A 87 -10.36 -6.53 -19.04
CA LEU A 87 -11.32 -7.51 -18.51
C LEU A 87 -12.74 -6.95 -18.53
N GLY A 88 -13.72 -7.85 -18.63
CA GLY A 88 -15.12 -7.56 -18.31
C GLY A 88 -15.38 -7.72 -16.81
N ASN A 89 -16.60 -7.42 -16.37
CA ASN A 89 -17.00 -7.73 -14.99
C ASN A 89 -16.83 -9.22 -14.72
N LEU A 90 -16.23 -9.54 -13.56
CA LEU A 90 -15.87 -10.89 -13.17
C LEU A 90 -16.55 -11.27 -11.86
N ASP A 91 -17.04 -12.50 -11.77
CA ASP A 91 -17.66 -13.06 -10.57
C ASP A 91 -16.78 -14.18 -10.01
N LEU A 92 -16.26 -13.97 -8.80
CA LEU A 92 -15.31 -14.88 -8.16
C LEU A 92 -15.92 -16.23 -7.79
N THR A 93 -17.25 -16.37 -7.70
CA THR A 93 -17.90 -17.66 -7.44
C THR A 93 -17.65 -18.67 -8.56
N ASN A 94 -17.50 -18.18 -9.79
CA ASN A 94 -17.30 -19.02 -10.98
C ASN A 94 -16.02 -18.64 -11.71
N LEU A 95 -14.96 -18.29 -10.97
CA LEU A 95 -13.66 -17.98 -11.54
C LEU A 95 -13.14 -19.19 -12.33
N ALA A 96 -13.12 -19.09 -13.66
CA ALA A 96 -12.64 -20.16 -14.51
C ALA A 96 -11.10 -20.18 -14.48
N SER A 97 -10.50 -21.35 -14.71
CA SER A 97 -9.04 -21.51 -14.71
C SER A 97 -8.31 -20.69 -15.77
N ALA A 98 -9.03 -20.19 -16.80
CA ALA A 98 -8.49 -19.29 -17.80
C ALA A 98 -8.53 -17.81 -17.36
N ASP A 99 -9.33 -17.48 -16.35
CA ASP A 99 -9.46 -16.13 -15.79
C ASP A 99 -8.65 -15.96 -14.50
N GLY A 100 -8.16 -17.04 -13.89
CA GLY A 100 -7.43 -16.98 -12.62
C GLY A 100 -7.55 -18.24 -11.78
N PHE A 101 -7.19 -18.13 -10.49
CA PHE A 101 -7.31 -19.21 -9.51
C PHE A 101 -7.59 -18.67 -8.10
N ARG A 102 -8.03 -19.57 -7.22
CA ARG A 102 -8.32 -19.28 -5.80
C ARG A 102 -7.28 -19.91 -4.89
N ILE A 103 -6.81 -19.15 -3.90
CA ILE A 103 -6.00 -19.60 -2.76
C ILE A 103 -6.94 -19.73 -1.55
N ILE A 104 -7.03 -20.93 -0.98
CA ILE A 104 -7.93 -21.26 0.12
C ILE A 104 -7.13 -21.24 1.43
N GLY A 105 -7.64 -20.53 2.44
CA GLY A 105 -7.02 -20.44 3.77
C GLY A 105 -6.78 -21.79 4.45
N ASP A 106 -5.73 -21.87 5.26
CA ASP A 106 -5.24 -23.09 5.92
C ASP A 106 -6.22 -23.62 6.98
N ALA A 107 -6.49 -22.83 8.03
CA ALA A 107 -7.37 -23.24 9.12
C ALA A 107 -8.39 -22.15 9.52
N ALA A 108 -9.43 -22.57 10.23
CA ALA A 108 -10.48 -21.66 10.70
C ALA A 108 -9.91 -20.54 11.60
N ARG A 109 -10.28 -19.29 11.29
CA ARG A 109 -9.85 -18.05 11.97
C ARG A 109 -8.40 -17.64 11.72
N ASP A 110 -7.78 -18.13 10.66
CA ASP A 110 -6.46 -17.64 10.22
C ASP A 110 -6.54 -16.30 9.47
N TYR A 111 -7.69 -16.00 8.85
CA TYR A 111 -7.94 -14.80 8.05
C TYR A 111 -6.96 -14.60 6.88
N ALA A 112 -6.63 -15.68 6.16
CA ALA A 112 -5.84 -15.57 4.93
C ALA A 112 -6.48 -14.59 3.94
N GLY A 113 -5.67 -13.75 3.30
CA GLY A 113 -6.16 -12.68 2.42
C GLY A 113 -6.58 -11.41 3.16
N ARG A 114 -6.21 -11.27 4.44
CA ARG A 114 -6.33 -10.00 5.19
C ARG A 114 -5.49 -8.89 4.58
N SER A 115 -4.30 -9.25 4.11
CA SER A 115 -3.40 -8.43 3.30
C SER A 115 -2.88 -9.30 2.16
N VAL A 116 -2.85 -8.76 0.95
CA VAL A 116 -2.30 -9.44 -0.23
C VAL A 116 -1.40 -8.48 -1.00
N SER A 117 -0.37 -9.01 -1.64
CA SER A 117 0.51 -8.25 -2.54
C SER A 117 1.16 -9.19 -3.57
N SER A 118 1.62 -8.64 -4.69
CA SER A 118 2.76 -9.24 -5.39
C SER A 118 3.94 -9.37 -4.42
N ALA A 119 4.73 -10.40 -4.62
CA ALA A 119 6.00 -10.64 -3.95
C ALA A 119 7.20 -10.26 -4.83
N GLY A 120 7.00 -9.96 -6.13
CA GLY A 120 8.09 -9.98 -7.12
C GLY A 120 8.59 -11.41 -7.38
N ASP A 121 9.71 -11.57 -8.06
CA ASP A 121 10.34 -12.88 -8.29
C ASP A 121 11.25 -13.24 -7.10
N VAL A 122 10.66 -13.83 -6.05
CA VAL A 122 11.39 -14.16 -4.82
C VAL A 122 12.12 -15.49 -4.91
N ASN A 123 11.89 -16.24 -5.99
CA ASN A 123 12.46 -17.55 -6.23
C ASN A 123 13.49 -17.58 -7.38
N GLY A 124 13.65 -16.48 -8.11
CA GLY A 124 14.64 -16.28 -9.18
C GLY A 124 14.33 -17.02 -10.48
N ASP A 125 13.06 -17.37 -10.77
CA ASP A 125 12.67 -18.07 -11.99
C ASP A 125 12.16 -17.15 -13.12
N GLY A 126 12.06 -15.85 -12.85
CA GLY A 126 11.64 -14.81 -13.77
C GLY A 126 10.12 -14.66 -13.89
N ILE A 127 9.35 -15.23 -12.97
CA ILE A 127 7.88 -15.08 -12.89
C ILE A 127 7.54 -14.46 -11.54
N ASP A 128 6.59 -13.51 -11.55
CA ASP A 128 6.20 -12.85 -10.30
C ASP A 128 5.47 -13.82 -9.36
N ASP A 129 5.81 -13.72 -8.09
CA ASP A 129 5.24 -14.50 -6.99
C ASP A 129 4.21 -13.66 -6.20
N LEU A 130 3.55 -14.30 -5.23
CA LEU A 130 2.49 -13.69 -4.44
C LEU A 130 2.76 -13.84 -2.94
N ILE A 131 2.32 -12.87 -2.14
CA ILE A 131 2.28 -12.99 -0.69
C ILE A 131 0.88 -12.74 -0.13
N VAL A 132 0.44 -13.63 0.78
CA VAL A 132 -0.88 -13.63 1.40
C VAL A 132 -0.73 -13.67 2.93
N GLY A 133 -1.15 -12.61 3.60
CA GLY A 133 -1.18 -12.53 5.06
C GLY A 133 -2.33 -13.33 5.68
N ALA A 134 -2.03 -14.11 6.73
CA ALA A 134 -2.95 -14.88 7.55
C ALA A 134 -2.68 -14.53 9.03
N SER A 135 -3.10 -13.32 9.40
CA SER A 135 -2.62 -12.62 10.59
C SER A 135 -2.90 -13.32 11.93
N TYR A 136 -3.81 -14.29 11.96
CA TYR A 136 -4.18 -15.02 13.18
C TYR A 136 -3.83 -16.51 13.13
N ASN A 137 -3.05 -16.95 12.14
CA ASN A 137 -2.58 -18.33 12.08
C ASN A 137 -1.81 -18.71 13.36
N ASP A 138 -2.01 -19.96 13.79
CA ASP A 138 -1.52 -20.47 15.07
C ASP A 138 -0.21 -21.30 14.98
N ALA A 139 0.43 -21.39 13.80
CA ALA A 139 1.61 -22.25 13.60
C ALA A 139 2.80 -21.88 14.49
N GLY A 140 3.00 -20.58 14.74
CA GLY A 140 4.03 -20.02 15.64
C GLY A 140 3.57 -19.90 17.10
N GLY A 141 2.36 -20.37 17.43
CA GLY A 141 1.67 -20.12 18.69
C GLY A 141 0.39 -19.30 18.49
N SER A 142 -0.42 -19.20 19.54
CA SER A 142 -1.77 -18.60 19.42
C SER A 142 -1.72 -17.18 18.87
N SER A 143 -2.33 -16.97 17.70
CA SER A 143 -2.35 -15.70 16.98
C SER A 143 -0.96 -15.09 16.76
N ALA A 144 0.07 -15.93 16.63
CA ALA A 144 1.38 -15.47 16.20
C ALA A 144 1.34 -14.90 14.78
N GLY A 145 0.40 -15.41 13.97
CA GLY A 145 0.20 -15.01 12.60
C GLY A 145 1.14 -15.74 11.64
N ALA A 146 0.86 -15.61 10.35
CA ALA A 146 1.68 -16.13 9.28
C ALA A 146 1.52 -15.30 8.01
N ALA A 147 2.45 -15.46 7.08
CA ALA A 147 2.27 -15.11 5.69
C ALA A 147 2.59 -16.33 4.81
N TYR A 148 1.92 -16.43 3.68
CA TYR A 148 2.15 -17.48 2.69
C TYR A 148 2.70 -16.84 1.43
N VAL A 149 3.82 -17.37 0.94
CA VAL A 149 4.38 -17.02 -0.35
C VAL A 149 3.98 -18.11 -1.33
N ILE A 150 3.44 -17.74 -2.48
CA ILE A 150 2.98 -18.65 -3.53
C ILE A 150 3.75 -18.31 -4.79
N TYR A 151 4.45 -19.29 -5.35
CA TYR A 151 5.26 -19.08 -6.54
C TYR A 151 4.39 -19.01 -7.80
N GLY A 152 4.65 -18.01 -8.63
CA GLY A 152 4.11 -17.89 -9.98
C GLY A 152 4.54 -19.05 -10.85
N ARG A 153 3.78 -19.34 -11.92
CA ARG A 153 4.12 -20.42 -12.86
C ARG A 153 3.64 -20.10 -14.26
N SER A 154 4.47 -20.41 -15.24
CA SER A 154 4.07 -20.28 -16.64
C SER A 154 2.82 -21.11 -16.95
N GLY A 155 1.79 -20.46 -17.51
CA GLY A 155 0.48 -21.04 -17.78
C GLY A 155 -0.47 -21.07 -16.57
N GLY A 156 -0.04 -20.50 -15.44
CA GLY A 156 -0.86 -20.31 -14.25
C GLY A 156 -0.89 -21.49 -13.28
N LEU A 157 -1.73 -21.33 -12.26
CA LEU A 157 -1.93 -22.30 -11.18
C LEU A 157 -3.36 -22.82 -11.18
N SER A 158 -3.56 -24.01 -10.62
CA SER A 158 -4.89 -24.44 -10.19
C SER A 158 -5.23 -23.84 -8.82
N ASN A 159 -6.49 -23.94 -8.42
CA ASN A 159 -6.87 -23.60 -7.04
C ASN A 159 -5.95 -24.29 -6.04
N LEU A 160 -5.45 -23.52 -5.09
CA LEU A 160 -4.45 -23.92 -4.12
C LEU A 160 -5.07 -23.94 -2.73
N ASP A 161 -4.83 -25.00 -1.97
CA ASP A 161 -5.23 -25.15 -0.58
C ASP A 161 -3.98 -25.04 0.29
N LEU A 162 -3.92 -24.01 1.14
CA LEU A 162 -2.74 -23.72 1.95
C LEU A 162 -2.41 -24.84 2.95
N THR A 163 -3.38 -25.70 3.32
CA THR A 163 -3.12 -26.90 4.13
C THR A 163 -2.17 -27.89 3.46
N ASN A 164 -2.08 -27.85 2.12
CA ASN A 164 -1.30 -28.75 1.30
C ASN A 164 -0.19 -28.03 0.53
N LEU A 165 0.22 -26.83 0.97
CA LEU A 165 1.27 -26.07 0.31
C LEU A 165 2.58 -26.88 0.32
N THR A 166 3.10 -27.17 -0.87
CA THR A 166 4.38 -27.85 -1.02
C THR A 166 5.50 -26.85 -1.29
N THR A 167 6.76 -27.25 -1.09
CA THR A 167 7.92 -26.40 -1.41
C THR A 167 8.05 -26.07 -2.89
N ALA A 168 7.33 -26.76 -3.78
CA ALA A 168 7.25 -26.39 -5.18
C ALA A 168 6.23 -25.27 -5.42
N ASP A 169 5.19 -25.19 -4.60
CA ASP A 169 4.12 -24.19 -4.71
C ASP A 169 4.47 -22.89 -3.99
N GLY A 170 5.36 -22.93 -3.01
CA GLY A 170 5.69 -21.78 -2.19
C GLY A 170 6.22 -22.19 -0.80
N PHE A 171 6.08 -21.29 0.16
CA PHE A 171 6.44 -21.55 1.56
C PHE A 171 5.62 -20.69 2.52
N ARG A 172 5.58 -21.09 3.79
CA ARG A 172 4.98 -20.29 4.87
C ARG A 172 6.05 -19.57 5.67
N ILE A 173 5.80 -18.30 5.97
CA ILE A 173 6.50 -17.51 6.99
C ILE A 173 5.68 -17.63 8.29
N ILE A 174 6.25 -18.26 9.29
CA ILE A 174 5.61 -18.57 10.58
C ILE A 174 5.94 -17.45 11.57
N GLY A 175 4.92 -16.87 12.20
CA GLY A 175 5.07 -15.79 13.19
C GLY A 175 5.99 -16.14 14.37
N ASP A 176 6.64 -15.11 14.92
CA ASP A 176 7.69 -15.21 15.95
C ASP A 176 7.12 -15.64 17.32
N ALA A 177 6.19 -14.87 17.89
CA ALA A 177 5.61 -15.19 19.18
C ALA A 177 4.08 -15.04 19.24
N VAL A 178 3.50 -15.61 20.30
CA VAL A 178 2.06 -15.55 20.61
C VAL A 178 1.58 -14.11 20.58
N SER A 179 0.50 -13.85 19.81
CA SER A 179 -0.15 -12.54 19.69
C SER A 179 0.67 -11.43 19.01
N ASP A 180 1.74 -11.77 18.28
CA ASP A 180 2.48 -10.79 17.47
C ASP A 180 1.74 -10.39 16.18
N VAL A 181 0.85 -11.26 15.69
CA VAL A 181 -0.04 -11.02 14.54
C VAL A 181 0.74 -10.74 13.25
N ALA A 182 1.79 -11.51 13.00
CA ALA A 182 2.58 -11.46 11.77
C ALA A 182 1.69 -11.71 10.54
N GLY A 183 1.93 -10.97 9.46
CA GLY A 183 1.08 -11.02 8.26
C GLY A 183 -0.15 -10.13 8.34
N THR A 184 -0.21 -9.20 9.32
CA THR A 184 -1.23 -8.14 9.34
C THR A 184 -1.18 -7.26 8.08
N SER A 185 0.04 -7.02 7.61
CA SER A 185 0.38 -6.27 6.41
C SER A 185 1.56 -6.97 5.76
N VAL A 186 1.48 -7.17 4.45
CA VAL A 186 2.52 -7.84 3.64
C VAL A 186 2.72 -7.06 2.35
N SER A 187 3.96 -7.04 1.86
CA SER A 187 4.30 -6.41 0.59
C SER A 187 5.59 -7.03 0.02
N ALA A 188 5.79 -6.89 -1.30
CA ALA A 188 7.13 -6.97 -1.86
C ALA A 188 8.01 -5.89 -1.23
N ALA A 189 9.27 -6.22 -1.01
CA ALA A 189 10.30 -5.27 -0.59
C ALA A 189 11.15 -4.77 -1.77
N GLY A 190 11.17 -5.50 -2.90
CA GLY A 190 12.17 -5.31 -3.95
C GLY A 190 13.50 -5.94 -3.57
N ASP A 191 14.58 -5.67 -4.30
CA ASP A 191 15.92 -6.19 -4.00
C ASP A 191 16.62 -5.28 -2.98
N VAL A 192 16.28 -5.45 -1.69
CA VAL A 192 16.82 -4.60 -0.62
C VAL A 192 18.25 -4.98 -0.24
N ASN A 193 18.72 -6.15 -0.69
CA ASN A 193 20.01 -6.71 -0.32
C ASN A 193 21.03 -6.74 -1.47
N GLY A 194 20.62 -6.39 -2.68
CA GLY A 194 21.44 -6.24 -3.87
C GLY A 194 21.91 -7.56 -4.48
N ASP A 195 21.16 -8.65 -4.30
CA ASP A 195 21.49 -9.97 -4.87
C ASP A 195 20.75 -10.30 -6.18
N GLY A 196 19.87 -9.40 -6.61
CA GLY A 196 19.08 -9.49 -7.83
C GLY A 196 17.84 -10.38 -7.71
N ILE A 197 17.41 -10.68 -6.49
CA ILE A 197 16.18 -11.44 -6.20
C ILE A 197 15.28 -10.56 -5.35
N ASP A 198 13.97 -10.56 -5.62
CA ASP A 198 13.04 -9.76 -4.84
C ASP A 198 12.90 -10.30 -3.41
N ASP A 199 12.83 -9.37 -2.47
CA ASP A 199 12.65 -9.64 -1.06
C ASP A 199 11.22 -9.32 -0.60
N LEU A 200 10.90 -9.69 0.64
CA LEU A 200 9.56 -9.55 1.21
C LEU A 200 9.60 -8.74 2.50
N ILE A 201 8.51 -8.05 2.83
CA ILE A 201 8.30 -7.44 4.14
C ILE A 201 6.96 -7.86 4.76
N VAL A 202 7.01 -8.23 6.05
CA VAL A 202 5.87 -8.74 6.83
C VAL A 202 5.74 -7.95 8.14
N GLY A 203 4.60 -7.28 8.33
CA GLY A 203 4.28 -6.56 9.56
C GLY A 203 3.74 -7.46 10.68
N ALA A 204 4.17 -7.18 11.91
CA ALA A 204 3.75 -7.83 13.15
C ALA A 204 3.56 -6.75 14.25
N PHE A 205 2.53 -5.93 14.08
CA PHE A 205 2.33 -4.68 14.84
C PHE A 205 2.14 -4.85 16.35
N LEU A 206 1.88 -6.06 16.84
CA LEU A 206 1.74 -6.35 18.28
C LEU A 206 2.99 -6.97 18.90
N ASN A 207 4.06 -7.18 18.12
CA ASN A 207 5.31 -7.73 18.65
C ASN A 207 5.88 -6.89 19.81
N ASP A 208 6.45 -7.59 20.79
CA ASP A 208 6.89 -7.01 22.06
C ASP A 208 8.41 -6.76 22.16
N ALA A 209 9.20 -6.99 21.11
CA ALA A 209 10.67 -6.92 21.17
C ALA A 209 11.20 -5.53 21.54
N GLY A 210 10.54 -4.46 21.07
CA GLY A 210 10.83 -3.05 21.41
C GLY A 210 10.10 -2.54 22.67
N GLY A 211 9.37 -3.41 23.37
CA GLY A 211 8.44 -3.05 24.44
C GLY A 211 7.01 -3.48 24.09
N SER A 212 6.10 -3.42 25.08
CA SER A 212 4.73 -3.96 24.92
C SER A 212 4.01 -3.34 23.71
N SER A 213 3.70 -4.16 22.72
CA SER A 213 3.11 -3.78 21.43
C SER A 213 3.84 -2.62 20.75
N ALA A 214 5.17 -2.57 20.88
CA ALA A 214 5.99 -1.66 20.09
C ALA A 214 5.90 -1.98 18.60
N GLY A 215 5.62 -3.25 18.28
CA GLY A 215 5.49 -3.77 16.93
C GLY A 215 6.84 -4.09 16.31
N ALA A 216 6.78 -4.83 15.21
CA ALA A 216 7.93 -5.16 14.39
C ALA A 216 7.53 -5.30 12.92
N ALA A 217 8.53 -5.22 12.04
CA ALA A 217 8.44 -5.73 10.67
C ALA A 217 9.59 -6.69 10.43
N TYR A 218 9.36 -7.71 9.61
CA TYR A 218 10.35 -8.70 9.22
C TYR A 218 10.60 -8.59 7.74
N VAL A 219 11.86 -8.41 7.38
CA VAL A 219 12.31 -8.49 5.99
C VAL A 219 12.83 -9.89 5.77
N VAL A 220 12.36 -10.54 4.72
CA VAL A 220 12.73 -11.92 4.37
C VAL A 220 13.32 -11.90 2.98
N TYR A 221 14.58 -12.33 2.86
CA TYR A 221 15.26 -12.33 1.58
C TYR A 221 14.75 -13.45 0.67
N GLY A 222 14.57 -13.10 -0.60
CA GLY A 222 14.36 -14.02 -1.69
C GLY A 222 15.56 -14.94 -1.90
N ARG A 223 15.33 -16.09 -2.55
CA ARG A 223 16.39 -17.06 -2.81
C ARG A 223 16.13 -17.84 -4.08
N ASN A 224 17.17 -17.99 -4.88
CA ASN A 224 17.10 -18.77 -6.11
C ASN A 224 16.69 -20.22 -5.82
N GLY A 225 15.66 -20.71 -6.50
CA GLY A 225 15.04 -22.02 -6.30
C GLY A 225 14.10 -22.10 -5.09
N GLY A 226 13.81 -20.97 -4.45
CA GLY A 226 12.90 -20.86 -3.33
C GLY A 226 13.45 -21.40 -2.01
N ARG A 227 12.54 -21.60 -1.04
CA ARG A 227 12.86 -22.09 0.31
C ARG A 227 11.75 -22.97 0.90
N SER A 228 12.08 -23.64 2.00
CA SER A 228 11.10 -24.26 2.90
C SER A 228 10.47 -23.22 3.83
N ASP A 229 9.44 -23.62 4.58
CA ASP A 229 8.85 -22.84 5.66
C ASP A 229 9.94 -22.17 6.53
N LEU A 230 9.72 -20.89 6.83
CA LEU A 230 10.61 -20.03 7.58
C LEU A 230 9.96 -19.67 8.92
N ASP A 231 10.63 -20.00 10.00
CA ASP A 231 10.22 -19.62 11.36
C ASP A 231 10.93 -18.33 11.77
N LEU A 232 10.16 -17.26 12.02
CA LEU A 232 10.71 -15.95 12.36
C LEU A 232 11.45 -15.94 13.71
N THR A 233 11.20 -16.90 14.60
CA THR A 233 11.99 -17.05 15.85
C THR A 233 13.47 -17.36 15.59
N ASN A 234 13.77 -17.95 14.43
CA ASN A 234 15.09 -18.43 14.04
C ASN A 234 15.62 -17.68 12.79
N LEU A 235 15.14 -16.47 12.53
CA LEU A 235 15.56 -15.67 11.39
C LEU A 235 17.07 -15.37 11.48
N THR A 236 17.85 -15.93 10.55
CA THR A 236 19.28 -15.65 10.47
C THR A 236 19.55 -14.45 9.57
N VAL A 237 20.74 -13.85 9.68
CA VAL A 237 21.17 -12.74 8.80
C VAL A 237 21.21 -13.09 7.31
N ALA A 238 21.25 -14.38 6.97
CA ALA A 238 21.14 -14.83 5.59
C ALA A 238 19.68 -14.94 5.13
N ASP A 239 18.74 -15.11 6.07
CA ASP A 239 17.32 -15.23 5.79
C ASP A 239 16.62 -13.87 5.69
N GLY A 240 17.17 -12.85 6.34
CA GLY A 240 16.54 -11.54 6.46
C GLY A 240 16.97 -10.82 7.74
N PHE A 241 16.15 -9.87 8.19
CA PHE A 241 16.33 -9.17 9.46
C PHE A 241 15.00 -8.66 10.02
N ARG A 242 14.98 -8.39 11.33
CA ARG A 242 13.84 -7.74 11.98
C ARG A 242 14.07 -6.24 12.17
N ILE A 243 13.04 -5.45 11.90
CA ILE A 243 12.91 -4.04 12.28
C ILE A 243 12.11 -4.00 13.59
N ILE A 244 12.76 -3.59 14.68
CA ILE A 244 12.22 -3.59 16.03
C ILE A 244 11.63 -2.21 16.34
N GLY A 245 10.36 -2.17 16.80
CA GLY A 245 9.65 -0.94 17.16
C GLY A 245 10.38 -0.07 18.19
N ASP A 246 10.16 1.25 18.12
CA ASP A 246 10.85 2.26 18.91
C ASP A 246 10.41 2.27 20.39
N ALA A 247 9.10 2.35 20.65
CA ALA A 247 8.56 2.34 22.01
C ALA A 247 7.27 1.53 22.15
N ALA A 248 6.92 1.17 23.39
CA ALA A 248 5.70 0.44 23.70
C ALA A 248 4.45 1.18 23.16
N ARG A 249 3.58 0.44 22.47
CA ARG A 249 2.36 0.92 21.79
C ARG A 249 2.60 1.82 20.58
N ASP A 250 3.79 1.83 20.00
CA ASP A 250 4.01 2.51 18.72
C ASP A 250 3.40 1.75 17.53
N PHE A 251 3.20 0.44 17.66
CA PHE A 251 2.60 -0.43 16.65
C PHE A 251 3.33 -0.40 15.29
N ALA A 252 4.68 -0.40 15.31
CA ALA A 252 5.49 -0.50 14.10
C ALA A 252 5.13 -1.78 13.32
N GLY A 253 4.98 -1.68 12.00
CA GLY A 253 4.52 -2.80 11.17
C GLY A 253 3.00 -2.89 11.06
N THR A 254 2.26 -1.85 11.46
CA THR A 254 0.82 -1.71 11.16
C THR A 254 0.58 -1.71 9.65
N SER A 255 1.46 -1.03 8.90
CA SER A 255 1.50 -1.04 7.44
C SER A 255 2.96 -1.14 7.00
N VAL A 256 3.24 -1.95 5.98
CA VAL A 256 4.59 -2.11 5.40
C VAL A 256 4.50 -2.08 3.88
N SER A 257 5.54 -1.55 3.23
CA SER A 257 5.68 -1.57 1.78
C SER A 257 7.15 -1.40 1.37
N SER A 258 7.51 -1.80 0.15
CA SER A 258 8.67 -1.20 -0.52
C SER A 258 8.47 0.31 -0.64
N ALA A 259 9.56 1.06 -0.50
CA ALA A 259 9.61 2.49 -0.78
C ALA A 259 10.21 2.77 -2.17
N GLY A 260 10.72 1.76 -2.89
CA GLY A 260 11.58 1.96 -4.06
C GLY A 260 12.96 2.49 -3.67
N ASP A 261 13.77 2.94 -4.63
CA ASP A 261 15.07 3.56 -4.35
C ASP A 261 14.88 5.05 -4.02
N VAL A 262 14.59 5.36 -2.75
CA VAL A 262 14.29 6.74 -2.32
C VAL A 262 15.54 7.54 -1.96
N ASN A 263 16.71 6.88 -1.94
CA ASN A 263 17.98 7.48 -1.60
C ASN A 263 18.96 7.57 -2.80
N GLY A 264 18.60 6.99 -3.95
CA GLY A 264 19.37 6.99 -5.19
C GLY A 264 20.63 6.11 -5.18
N ASP A 265 20.70 5.09 -4.33
CA ASP A 265 21.85 4.19 -4.21
C ASP A 265 21.75 2.91 -5.06
N GLY A 266 20.61 2.69 -5.70
CA GLY A 266 20.32 1.57 -6.58
C GLY A 266 19.82 0.31 -5.88
N LEU A 267 19.49 0.38 -4.59
CA LEU A 267 18.81 -0.69 -3.85
C LEU A 267 17.39 -0.24 -3.50
N ASP A 268 16.47 -1.20 -3.43
CA ASP A 268 15.13 -0.90 -2.94
C ASP A 268 15.16 -0.61 -1.43
N ASP A 269 14.41 0.41 -1.02
CA ASP A 269 14.22 0.81 0.35
C ASP A 269 12.85 0.35 0.87
N LEU A 270 12.63 0.48 2.18
CA LEU A 270 11.45 0.00 2.87
C LEU A 270 10.74 1.15 3.59
N ILE A 271 9.42 1.05 3.75
CA ILE A 271 8.65 1.93 4.62
C ILE A 271 7.77 1.14 5.60
N VAL A 272 7.81 1.54 6.88
CA VAL A 272 7.11 0.89 7.99
C VAL A 272 6.31 1.93 8.78
N GLY A 273 5.00 1.77 8.82
CA GLY A 273 4.08 2.59 9.62
C GLY A 273 4.05 2.19 11.10
N ALA A 274 3.99 3.20 11.99
CA ALA A 274 3.92 3.08 13.44
C ALA A 274 2.89 4.09 13.99
N THR A 275 1.62 3.70 13.95
CA THR A 275 0.47 4.62 14.14
C THR A 275 0.32 5.14 15.57
N GLY A 276 0.87 4.43 16.55
CA GLY A 276 0.82 4.85 17.95
C GLY A 276 1.99 5.73 18.38
N ASN A 277 2.96 6.02 17.50
CA ASN A 277 4.14 6.79 17.86
C ASN A 277 3.78 8.22 18.29
N ASP A 278 4.41 8.67 19.38
CA ASP A 278 4.09 9.93 20.07
C ASP A 278 5.03 11.10 19.71
N ALA A 279 5.98 10.93 18.78
CA ALA A 279 7.02 11.94 18.52
C ALA A 279 6.45 13.29 18.02
N GLY A 280 5.31 13.25 17.32
CA GLY A 280 4.57 14.43 16.82
C GLY A 280 3.44 14.92 17.74
N GLY A 281 3.28 14.31 18.91
CA GLY A 281 2.08 14.45 19.76
C GLY A 281 1.43 13.10 20.04
N SER A 282 0.46 13.05 20.96
CA SER A 282 -0.16 11.79 21.40
C SER A 282 -0.79 11.06 20.22
N GLU A 283 -0.31 9.84 19.93
CA GLU A 283 -0.74 9.01 18.81
C GLU A 283 -0.79 9.78 17.48
N ALA A 284 0.15 10.72 17.28
CA ALA A 284 0.28 11.42 16.00
C ALA A 284 0.67 10.44 14.87
N GLY A 285 1.34 9.35 15.25
CA GLY A 285 1.85 8.34 14.36
C GLY A 285 3.18 8.75 13.73
N ALA A 286 3.84 7.76 13.15
CA ALA A 286 5.07 7.93 12.40
C ALA A 286 5.14 6.91 11.25
N ALA A 287 6.01 7.19 10.29
CA ALA A 287 6.52 6.18 9.38
C ALA A 287 8.05 6.18 9.42
N TYR A 288 8.65 5.01 9.26
CA TYR A 288 10.09 4.83 9.22
C TYR A 288 10.46 4.37 7.82
N VAL A 289 11.38 5.08 7.18
CA VAL A 289 12.02 4.65 5.94
C VAL A 289 13.34 4.00 6.32
N ILE A 290 13.57 2.78 5.83
CA ILE A 290 14.79 1.99 6.10
C ILE A 290 15.47 1.75 4.76
N TYR A 291 16.72 2.16 4.66
CA TYR A 291 17.49 1.97 3.44
C TYR A 291 17.93 0.53 3.22
N GLY A 292 17.88 0.11 1.96
CA GLY A 292 18.47 -1.12 1.47
C GLY A 292 19.96 -1.19 1.80
N ARG A 293 20.50 -2.40 1.88
CA ARG A 293 21.92 -2.59 2.18
C ARG A 293 22.48 -3.82 1.48
N SER A 294 23.45 -3.58 0.59
CA SER A 294 24.15 -4.64 -0.11
C SER A 294 24.72 -5.69 0.84
N GLY A 295 24.40 -6.96 0.59
CA GLY A 295 24.79 -8.10 1.43
C GLY A 295 23.96 -8.27 2.70
N GLY A 296 22.89 -7.48 2.84
CA GLY A 296 21.95 -7.50 3.95
C GLY A 296 22.44 -6.80 5.23
N ARG A 297 21.65 -6.96 6.29
CA ARG A 297 21.91 -6.40 7.62
C ARG A 297 21.48 -7.32 8.76
N SER A 298 21.95 -7.02 9.97
CA SER A 298 21.37 -7.56 11.20
C SER A 298 20.09 -6.81 11.58
N ASP A 299 19.37 -7.33 12.57
CA ASP A 299 18.24 -6.65 13.21
C ASP A 299 18.52 -5.15 13.44
N LEU A 300 17.50 -4.34 13.15
CA LEU A 300 17.54 -2.89 13.24
C LEU A 300 16.59 -2.42 14.34
N ASP A 301 17.14 -1.76 15.35
CA ASP A 301 16.37 -1.13 16.42
C ASP A 301 16.08 0.34 16.05
N LEU A 302 14.79 0.68 15.91
CA LEU A 302 14.35 2.00 15.51
C LEU A 302 14.75 3.10 16.51
N THR A 303 15.01 2.77 17.78
CA THR A 303 15.53 3.73 18.78
C THR A 303 16.94 4.22 18.43
N THR A 304 17.66 3.46 17.61
CA THR A 304 19.05 3.72 17.20
C THR A 304 19.21 4.05 15.72
N LEU A 305 18.09 4.28 15.01
CA LEU A 305 18.09 4.56 13.56
C LEU A 305 19.00 5.76 13.23
N THR A 306 20.05 5.52 12.45
CA THR A 306 20.95 6.57 11.97
C THR A 306 20.59 7.03 10.57
N ALA A 307 21.11 8.19 10.14
CA ALA A 307 20.91 8.70 8.79
C ALA A 307 21.51 7.80 7.68
N ALA A 308 22.39 6.86 8.04
CA ALA A 308 22.89 5.85 7.11
C ALA A 308 21.96 4.64 6.99
N ASP A 309 21.06 4.46 7.97
CA ASP A 309 20.11 3.35 8.00
C ASP A 309 18.75 3.73 7.43
N GLY A 310 18.42 5.03 7.40
CA GLY A 310 17.12 5.53 7.01
C GLY A 310 16.73 6.81 7.74
N PHE A 311 15.43 7.10 7.79
CA PHE A 311 14.90 8.27 8.51
C PHE A 311 13.47 8.06 8.99
N ARG A 312 13.08 8.86 9.99
CA ARG A 312 11.70 8.90 10.52
C ARG A 312 10.91 10.06 9.92
N ILE A 313 9.67 9.78 9.53
CA ILE A 313 8.62 10.75 9.21
C ILE A 313 7.75 10.90 10.46
N ILE A 314 7.73 12.09 11.04
CA ILE A 314 7.06 12.41 12.29
C ILE A 314 5.69 13.01 11.97
N GLY A 315 4.62 12.48 12.58
CA GLY A 315 3.27 12.97 12.39
C GLY A 315 3.07 14.42 12.82
N ASP A 316 2.07 15.08 12.25
CA ASP A 316 1.86 16.52 12.41
C ASP A 316 1.01 16.92 13.63
N ASN A 317 -0.08 16.20 13.92
CA ASN A 317 -0.90 16.46 15.11
C ASN A 317 -1.30 15.16 15.84
N SER A 318 -1.61 15.29 17.13
CA SER A 318 -2.11 14.19 17.95
C SER A 318 -3.33 13.51 17.31
N TYR A 319 -3.34 12.18 17.33
CA TYR A 319 -4.42 11.30 16.83
C TYR A 319 -4.65 11.31 15.32
N ASP A 320 -3.76 11.91 14.51
CA ASP A 320 -3.86 11.90 13.05
C ASP A 320 -3.49 10.53 12.43
N LEU A 321 -2.76 9.69 13.19
CA LEU A 321 -2.36 8.32 12.85
C LEU A 321 -1.56 8.24 11.54
N VAL A 322 -0.55 9.09 11.39
CA VAL A 322 0.42 8.99 10.29
C VAL A 322 1.05 7.60 10.27
N GLY A 323 1.18 7.00 9.09
CA GLY A 323 1.69 5.65 8.94
C GLY A 323 0.62 4.55 8.98
N GLU A 324 -0.67 4.91 9.04
CA GLU A 324 -1.76 3.92 8.91
C GLU A 324 -1.71 3.17 7.57
N SER A 325 -1.28 3.87 6.52
CA SER A 325 -0.97 3.28 5.22
C SER A 325 0.31 3.91 4.68
N VAL A 326 1.18 3.08 4.11
CA VAL A 326 2.43 3.50 3.48
C VAL A 326 2.57 2.79 2.14
N SER A 327 3.18 3.45 1.15
CA SER A 327 3.46 2.85 -0.15
C SER A 327 4.53 3.64 -0.92
N ASN A 328 5.17 2.98 -1.88
CA ASN A 328 5.91 3.65 -2.95
C ASN A 328 4.94 4.48 -3.81
N ALA A 329 5.32 5.72 -4.14
CA ALA A 329 4.58 6.59 -5.06
C ALA A 329 5.21 6.61 -6.47
N GLY A 330 6.38 6.00 -6.64
CA GLY A 330 7.26 6.13 -7.80
C GLY A 330 7.87 7.52 -7.88
N ASP A 331 8.63 7.80 -8.93
CA ASP A 331 9.12 9.14 -9.23
C ASP A 331 7.98 10.07 -9.71
N VAL A 332 7.27 10.70 -8.77
CA VAL A 332 6.14 11.60 -9.09
C VAL A 332 6.62 12.98 -9.55
N ASN A 333 7.89 13.30 -9.28
CA ASN A 333 8.44 14.62 -9.50
C ASN A 333 9.35 14.70 -10.74
N GLY A 334 9.73 13.56 -11.31
CA GLY A 334 10.52 13.40 -12.53
C GLY A 334 12.03 13.55 -12.33
N ASP A 335 12.57 13.33 -11.13
CA ASP A 335 14.00 13.45 -10.83
C ASP A 335 14.79 12.13 -10.89
N GLY A 336 14.10 11.03 -11.17
CA GLY A 336 14.66 9.69 -11.29
C GLY A 336 14.94 9.00 -9.95
N ILE A 337 14.36 9.49 -8.86
CA ILE A 337 14.41 8.89 -7.52
C ILE A 337 12.97 8.57 -7.12
N ASP A 338 12.76 7.43 -6.48
CA ASP A 338 11.40 7.08 -6.05
C ASP A 338 10.93 7.98 -4.91
N ASP A 339 9.65 8.36 -4.98
CA ASP A 339 8.96 9.11 -3.94
C ASP A 339 8.05 8.18 -3.15
N LEU A 340 7.64 8.60 -1.95
CA LEU A 340 6.82 7.79 -1.05
C LEU A 340 5.53 8.49 -0.66
N ILE A 341 4.50 7.71 -0.35
CA ILE A 341 3.22 8.22 0.13
C ILE A 341 2.85 7.64 1.49
N VAL A 342 2.43 8.51 2.41
CA VAL A 342 2.01 8.13 3.78
C VAL A 342 0.63 8.69 4.09
N GLY A 343 -0.27 7.83 4.54
CA GLY A 343 -1.62 8.19 4.95
C GLY A 343 -1.72 8.54 6.44
N ALA A 344 -2.58 9.52 6.74
CA ALA A 344 -2.99 9.96 8.07
C ALA A 344 -4.52 9.98 8.13
N ARG A 345 -5.12 8.83 8.44
CA ARG A 345 -6.57 8.59 8.28
C ARG A 345 -7.46 9.54 9.06
N ASN A 346 -6.97 10.12 10.14
CA ASN A 346 -7.75 10.94 11.05
C ASN A 346 -7.41 12.43 10.92
N ASN A 347 -6.52 12.83 10.03
CA ASN A 347 -6.08 14.22 9.90
C ASN A 347 -7.26 15.18 9.68
N ASP A 348 -7.27 16.26 10.46
CA ASP A 348 -8.39 17.20 10.54
C ASP A 348 -8.26 18.41 9.60
N ALA A 349 -7.16 18.55 8.83
CA ALA A 349 -6.89 19.76 8.04
C ALA A 349 -7.91 19.99 6.90
N GLY A 350 -8.55 18.92 6.42
CA GLY A 350 -9.67 18.95 5.48
C GLY A 350 -11.05 19.09 6.13
N GLY A 351 -11.14 19.01 7.46
CA GLY A 351 -12.36 18.85 8.25
C GLY A 351 -12.22 17.68 9.23
N THR A 352 -13.12 17.55 10.20
CA THR A 352 -13.03 16.51 11.26
C THR A 352 -12.96 15.10 10.68
N TYR A 353 -11.86 14.40 10.93
CA TYR A 353 -11.54 13.08 10.38
C TYR A 353 -11.62 12.99 8.85
N ALA A 354 -11.28 14.07 8.14
CA ALA A 354 -11.23 14.08 6.68
C ALA A 354 -10.10 13.20 6.14
N GLY A 355 -9.04 13.03 6.93
CA GLY A 355 -7.84 12.33 6.54
C GLY A 355 -6.93 13.17 5.64
N ALA A 356 -5.68 12.74 5.53
CA ALA A 356 -4.71 13.31 4.61
C ALA A 356 -3.77 12.21 4.08
N ALA A 357 -3.17 12.45 2.93
CA ALA A 357 -2.01 11.73 2.46
C ALA A 357 -0.86 12.70 2.19
N TYR A 358 0.35 12.26 2.45
CA TYR A 358 1.58 13.03 2.27
C TYR A 358 2.42 12.33 1.21
N VAL A 359 2.65 13.01 0.08
CA VAL A 359 3.65 12.57 -0.90
C VAL A 359 4.95 13.26 -0.54
N ILE A 360 6.00 12.47 -0.32
CA ILE A 360 7.30 12.92 0.18
C ILE A 360 8.35 12.53 -0.86
N TYR A 361 9.13 13.51 -1.29
CA TYR A 361 10.12 13.29 -2.33
C TYR A 361 11.34 12.55 -1.80
N GLY A 362 11.78 11.55 -2.57
CA GLY A 362 13.07 10.90 -2.43
C GLY A 362 14.21 11.88 -2.70
N ARG A 363 15.42 11.56 -2.21
CA ARG A 363 16.60 12.42 -2.38
C ARG A 363 17.88 11.62 -2.41
N ASN A 364 18.76 11.97 -3.35
CA ASN A 364 20.07 11.33 -3.46
C ASN A 364 20.89 11.51 -2.18
N GLY A 365 21.40 10.41 -1.63
CA GLY A 365 22.13 10.36 -0.36
C GLY A 365 21.22 10.43 0.88
N GLY A 366 19.91 10.34 0.70
CA GLY A 366 18.93 10.27 1.75
C GLY A 366 18.64 11.60 2.47
N ARG A 367 18.04 11.49 3.65
CA ARG A 367 17.66 12.66 4.47
C ARG A 367 17.68 12.38 5.96
N SER A 368 17.68 13.45 6.76
CA SER A 368 17.38 13.37 8.19
C SER A 368 15.87 13.18 8.42
N ALA A 369 15.48 12.96 9.67
CA ALA A 369 14.08 12.93 10.08
C ALA A 369 13.29 14.12 9.52
N LEU A 370 12.05 13.85 9.09
CA LEU A 370 11.13 14.79 8.48
C LEU A 370 9.94 15.01 9.42
N ASP A 371 9.75 16.24 9.87
CA ASP A 371 8.57 16.66 10.63
C ASP A 371 7.52 17.22 9.67
N LEU A 372 6.36 16.56 9.59
CA LEU A 372 5.29 16.93 8.66
C LEU A 372 4.69 18.32 8.94
N THR A 373 4.85 18.88 10.15
CA THR A 373 4.47 20.27 10.43
C THR A 373 5.32 21.29 9.67
N THR A 374 6.50 20.87 9.22
CA THR A 374 7.48 21.70 8.52
C THR A 374 7.66 21.34 7.04
N LEU A 375 6.82 20.45 6.49
CA LEU A 375 6.89 20.00 5.11
C LEU A 375 6.89 21.20 4.14
N THR A 376 7.96 21.32 3.34
CA THR A 376 8.09 22.35 2.30
C THR A 376 7.81 21.76 0.91
N ALA A 377 7.63 22.63 -0.09
CA ALA A 377 7.46 22.20 -1.47
C ALA A 377 8.67 21.45 -2.06
N ALA A 378 9.86 21.57 -1.45
CA ALA A 378 11.02 20.78 -1.83
C ALA A 378 10.99 19.37 -1.21
N ASP A 379 10.26 19.19 -0.11
CA ASP A 379 10.13 17.91 0.58
C ASP A 379 8.99 17.06 0.05
N GLY A 380 7.99 17.67 -0.58
CA GLY A 380 6.79 17.00 -1.06
C GLY A 380 5.54 17.88 -0.98
N PHE A 381 4.38 17.25 -0.94
CA PHE A 381 3.09 17.93 -0.79
C PHE A 381 2.06 17.05 -0.06
N ARG A 382 0.99 17.69 0.40
CA ARG A 382 -0.14 17.01 1.05
C ARG A 382 -1.39 17.02 0.18
N ILE A 383 -2.10 15.91 0.24
CA ILE A 383 -3.42 15.67 -0.34
C ILE A 383 -4.39 15.64 0.84
N LEU A 384 -5.25 16.64 0.94
CA LEU A 384 -6.23 16.72 2.02
C LEU A 384 -7.53 16.04 1.59
N GLY A 385 -8.13 15.26 2.50
CA GLY A 385 -9.50 14.82 2.33
C GLY A 385 -10.46 16.01 2.25
N ASP A 386 -11.59 15.81 1.57
CA ASP A 386 -12.69 16.78 1.59
C ASP A 386 -13.49 16.62 2.89
N ALA A 387 -14.25 17.64 3.28
CA ALA A 387 -14.84 17.74 4.61
C ALA A 387 -15.78 16.57 4.98
N ALA A 388 -15.91 16.33 6.29
CA ALA A 388 -16.68 15.25 6.92
C ALA A 388 -18.12 15.07 6.36
N ASN A 389 -18.53 13.80 6.19
CA ASN A 389 -19.86 13.27 5.79
C ASN A 389 -20.11 12.89 4.32
N ASP A 390 -19.15 12.37 3.56
CA ASP A 390 -19.43 11.79 2.22
C ASP A 390 -20.12 10.40 2.26
N LEU A 391 -20.65 10.01 3.42
CA LEU A 391 -21.53 8.85 3.55
C LEU A 391 -23.00 9.31 3.46
N ARG A 392 -23.46 9.72 2.26
CA ARG A 392 -24.84 9.61 1.69
C ARG A 392 -25.23 10.79 0.80
N ALA A 393 -25.39 10.49 -0.50
CA ALA A 393 -26.44 11.10 -1.33
C ALA A 393 -27.00 10.13 -2.38
N LEU A 394 -27.32 8.88 -2.00
CA LEU A 394 -28.33 8.10 -2.73
C LEU A 394 -29.71 8.60 -2.29
N ALA A 395 -30.09 9.79 -2.75
CA ALA A 395 -31.47 10.25 -2.70
C ALA A 395 -32.21 9.63 -3.89
N SER A 396 -33.03 8.60 -3.63
CA SER A 396 -33.99 8.08 -4.59
C SER A 396 -34.90 9.21 -5.11
N PRO A 397 -35.20 9.30 -6.41
CA PRO A 397 -36.09 10.33 -6.90
C PRO A 397 -37.53 10.02 -6.45
N MET A 398 -38.13 10.91 -5.65
CA MET A 398 -39.59 10.96 -5.54
C MET A 398 -40.15 11.50 -6.86
N PRO A 399 -41.15 10.84 -7.48
CA PRO A 399 -41.76 11.33 -8.70
C PRO A 399 -42.66 12.53 -8.39
N GLY A 400 -42.40 13.68 -9.02
CA GLY A 400 -43.42 14.74 -9.13
C GLY A 400 -43.03 16.20 -8.87
N THR A 401 -41.75 16.59 -8.84
CA THR A 401 -41.40 18.03 -8.78
C THR A 401 -40.53 18.44 -9.97
N SER A 402 -40.95 19.54 -10.61
CA SER A 402 -40.37 20.08 -11.84
C SER A 402 -38.98 20.68 -11.61
N MET A 403 -38.07 20.35 -12.52
CA MET A 403 -36.67 20.78 -12.58
C MET A 403 -36.48 22.30 -12.41
N ALA A 404 -35.77 22.69 -11.34
CA ALA A 404 -34.81 23.77 -11.42
C ALA A 404 -33.43 23.14 -11.55
N THR A 405 -32.68 23.50 -12.57
CA THR A 405 -31.33 23.02 -12.87
C THR A 405 -30.38 23.35 -11.72
N ALA A 406 -30.10 22.37 -10.86
CA ALA A 406 -29.01 22.45 -9.90
C ALA A 406 -27.69 22.19 -10.64
N SER A 407 -26.74 23.10 -10.48
CA SER A 407 -25.39 23.03 -11.04
C SER A 407 -24.59 21.95 -10.29
N PRO A 408 -23.79 21.09 -10.97
CA PRO A 408 -23.02 20.06 -10.30
C PRO A 408 -21.83 20.72 -9.60
N THR A 409 -21.78 20.66 -8.27
CA THR A 409 -20.60 21.07 -7.50
C THR A 409 -19.62 19.91 -7.44
N CYS A 410 -18.44 20.09 -8.01
CA CYS A 410 -17.29 19.17 -7.97
C CYS A 410 -16.79 18.92 -6.54
N SER A 411 -16.34 17.69 -6.28
CA SER A 411 -15.48 17.33 -5.15
C SER A 411 -14.05 17.81 -5.42
N TRP A 412 -13.35 18.37 -4.43
CA TRP A 412 -12.03 18.98 -4.63
C TRP A 412 -10.92 18.17 -3.97
N VAL A 413 -9.86 17.86 -4.72
CA VAL A 413 -8.55 17.54 -4.14
C VAL A 413 -7.82 18.87 -3.91
N ARG A 414 -7.60 19.25 -2.64
CA ARG A 414 -6.89 20.47 -2.30
C ARG A 414 -5.39 20.18 -2.07
N VAL A 415 -4.58 20.35 -3.11
CA VAL A 415 -3.12 20.36 -2.98
C VAL A 415 -2.70 21.73 -2.43
N THR A 416 -1.97 21.76 -1.32
CA THR A 416 -1.41 23.01 -0.77
C THR A 416 0.10 22.89 -0.64
N THR A 417 0.83 23.84 -1.21
CA THR A 417 2.27 24.03 -0.98
C THR A 417 2.49 25.26 -0.10
N THR A 418 3.37 25.14 0.88
CA THR A 418 3.72 26.19 1.83
C THR A 418 4.96 26.94 1.31
N SER A 419 4.76 28.24 1.04
CA SER A 419 5.78 29.27 0.74
C SER A 419 6.18 29.49 -0.73
N ALA A 420 6.09 30.76 -1.12
CA ALA A 420 6.45 31.30 -2.43
C ALA A 420 7.85 31.92 -2.37
N ALA A 421 8.80 31.39 -3.13
CA ALA A 421 10.07 32.05 -3.43
C ALA A 421 10.54 31.69 -4.84
N VAL A 422 10.77 32.70 -5.67
CA VAL A 422 11.06 32.56 -7.11
C VAL A 422 12.56 32.78 -7.37
N MET A 423 13.24 31.81 -7.98
CA MET A 423 14.56 31.98 -8.60
C MET A 423 14.43 32.01 -10.14
N PRO A 424 15.21 32.81 -10.89
CA PRO A 424 15.05 32.94 -12.33
C PRO A 424 15.82 31.83 -13.07
N GLY A 425 15.12 31.02 -13.89
CA GLY A 425 15.76 30.12 -14.86
C GLY A 425 15.03 28.81 -15.23
N GLN A 426 13.90 28.47 -14.59
CA GLN A 426 13.12 27.25 -14.87
C GLN A 426 11.65 27.61 -15.17
N PRO A 427 10.90 26.79 -15.95
CA PRO A 427 9.56 27.14 -16.41
C PRO A 427 8.59 27.14 -15.22
N MET A 428 8.14 28.34 -14.82
CA MET A 428 7.11 28.49 -13.79
C MET A 428 5.78 28.96 -14.38
N TRP A 429 4.73 28.31 -13.89
CA TRP A 429 3.34 28.66 -14.06
C TRP A 429 3.11 30.07 -13.48
N CYS A 430 2.68 30.99 -14.33
CA CYS A 430 2.81 32.43 -14.12
C CYS A 430 1.67 33.08 -13.31
N THR A 431 2.06 34.14 -12.59
CA THR A 431 1.24 35.12 -11.87
C THR A 431 0.93 36.36 -12.74
N GLY A 432 -0.21 37.04 -12.49
CA GLY A 432 -0.35 38.51 -12.66
C GLY A 432 -1.15 39.12 -13.85
N ALA A 433 -2.30 39.71 -13.50
CA ALA A 433 -2.89 41.03 -13.86
C ALA A 433 -3.14 41.55 -15.32
N THR A 434 -4.41 41.98 -15.53
CA THR A 434 -4.99 43.17 -16.23
C THR A 434 -4.83 43.43 -17.74
N ALA A 435 -5.99 43.47 -18.43
CA ALA A 435 -6.50 44.49 -19.39
C ALA A 435 -7.88 43.97 -19.88
N GLY A 436 -9.00 44.69 -20.04
CA GLY A 436 -9.26 46.10 -20.34
C GLY A 436 -10.26 46.15 -21.50
N ALA A 437 -11.51 46.53 -21.19
CA ALA A 437 -12.58 47.08 -22.07
C ALA A 437 -13.14 46.26 -23.28
N ALA A 438 -14.47 46.07 -23.30
CA ALA A 438 -15.34 46.40 -24.44
C ALA A 438 -16.84 46.30 -24.08
N THR A 439 -17.44 47.49 -23.90
CA THR A 439 -18.75 48.00 -24.38
C THR A 439 -20.08 47.25 -24.18
N LEU A 440 -21.02 48.03 -23.62
CA LEU A 440 -22.48 47.91 -23.73
C LEU A 440 -22.96 47.70 -25.17
N THR A 441 -23.98 46.84 -25.30
CA THR A 441 -25.29 47.20 -25.85
C THR A 441 -26.38 46.59 -24.99
#